data_AF-A0A2V8CYR5-F1
#
_entry.id   AF-A0A2V8CYR5-F1
#
_cell.length_a   1.000
_cell.length_b   1.000
_cell.length_c   1.000
_cell.angle_alpha   90.00
_cell.angle_beta   90.00
_cell.angle_gamma   90.00
#
_symmetry.space_group_name_H-M   'P 1'
#
loop_
_entity.id
_entity.type
_entity.pdbx_description
1 polymer ?
#
loop_
_entity_poly.entity_id
_entity_poly.type
_entity_poly.pdbx_seq_one_letter_code
_entity_poly.pdbx_strand_id
1 'polypeptide(L)'
;MVLVALTTPSDGGAQWGPRYLSLAFIPLAILTADAMTATIRSSRFIGAITVAVVLVSSLMIQRNAYKDLQSTKRTYERIVQFVERETAPGSYILTDLWWFDQVTASLYPTRIVLFVDNAVSVDRAFKVLATASDIFVVRSDVESPGDGLRERQHGTAFVVKRHVGIPERSLTLAELAKSR
;
A
#
# COMPACT_ATOMS: atom_id res chain seq x y z
N MET A 1 0.32 1.13 27.15
CA MET A 1 0.70 1.94 25.97
C MET A 1 2.08 1.56 25.44
N VAL A 2 3.15 1.54 26.26
CA VAL A 2 4.51 1.10 25.85
C VAL A 2 4.55 -0.35 25.36
N LEU A 3 3.79 -1.26 26.00
CA LEU A 3 3.75 -2.68 25.63
C LEU A 3 3.14 -2.94 24.24
N VAL A 4 2.19 -2.10 23.80
CA VAL A 4 1.53 -2.23 22.48
C VAL A 4 2.44 -1.71 21.35
N ALA A 5 3.29 -0.73 21.66
CA ALA A 5 4.28 -0.21 20.73
C ALA A 5 5.41 -1.20 20.45
N LEU A 6 5.71 -2.10 21.40
CA LEU A 6 6.79 -3.09 21.30
C LEU A 6 6.35 -4.43 20.69
N THR A 7 5.04 -4.74 20.69
CA THR A 7 4.52 -6.04 20.20
C THR A 7 3.75 -5.94 18.89
N THR A 8 3.65 -4.75 18.30
CA THR A 8 3.06 -4.58 16.97
C THR A 8 4.07 -5.04 15.92
N PRO A 9 3.67 -5.90 14.96
CA PRO A 9 4.55 -6.32 13.87
C PRO A 9 5.14 -5.10 13.17
N SER A 10 6.47 -4.98 13.18
CA SER A 10 7.19 -3.85 12.59
C SER A 10 7.20 -3.88 11.06
N ASP A 11 6.50 -4.83 10.44
CA ASP A 11 6.26 -4.91 9.00
C ASP A 11 5.21 -3.90 8.51
N GLY A 12 5.00 -2.82 9.27
CA GLY A 12 5.30 -1.49 8.77
C GLY A 12 4.51 -1.00 7.56
N GLY A 13 3.29 -1.46 7.32
CA GLY A 13 2.36 -0.76 6.45
C GLY A 13 2.27 0.72 6.85
N ALA A 14 1.99 1.61 5.87
CA ALA A 14 1.97 3.08 6.03
C ALA A 14 1.09 3.60 7.20
N GLN A 15 0.29 2.73 7.78
CA GLN A 15 -0.66 2.95 8.86
C GLN A 15 0.00 3.03 10.26
N TRP A 16 1.21 2.49 10.45
CA TRP A 16 1.82 2.32 11.78
C TRP A 16 2.92 3.34 12.11
N GLY A 17 3.66 3.85 11.13
CA GLY A 17 4.78 4.79 11.34
C GLY A 17 4.38 6.14 11.98
N PRO A 18 3.33 6.84 11.52
CA PRO A 18 3.00 8.18 12.03
C PRO A 18 2.49 8.20 13.48
N ARG A 19 1.89 7.11 13.96
CA ARG A 19 1.30 7.05 15.31
C ARG A 19 2.35 7.05 16.42
N TYR A 20 3.55 6.55 16.15
CA TYR A 20 4.66 6.58 17.11
C TYR A 20 5.34 7.95 17.16
N LEU A 21 5.30 8.70 16.05
CA LEU A 21 5.85 10.06 15.99
C LEU A 21 5.01 11.08 16.76
N SER A 22 3.70 10.86 16.95
CA SER A 22 2.87 11.78 17.73
C SER A 22 3.25 11.84 19.20
N LEU A 23 3.76 10.75 19.77
CA LEU A 23 4.27 10.73 21.15
C LEU A 23 5.59 11.50 21.28
N ALA A 24 6.43 11.45 20.24
CA ALA A 24 7.68 12.21 20.19
C ALA A 24 7.44 13.70 19.88
N PHE A 25 6.26 14.09 19.40
CA PHE A 25 5.97 15.46 18.98
C PHE A 25 6.09 16.48 20.12
N ILE A 26 5.58 16.17 21.32
CA ILE A 26 5.59 17.10 22.47
C ILE A 26 7.03 17.50 22.87
N PRO A 27 7.95 16.56 23.18
CA PRO A 27 9.31 16.95 23.53
C PRO A 27 10.05 17.63 22.37
N LEU A 28 9.83 17.20 21.12
CA LEU A 28 10.44 17.82 19.95
C LEU A 28 9.95 19.26 19.73
N ALA A 29 8.67 19.55 19.96
CA ALA A 29 8.13 20.90 19.85
C ALA A 29 8.74 21.86 20.88
N ILE A 30 8.93 21.39 22.12
CA ILE A 30 9.57 22.17 23.19
C ILE A 30 11.03 22.46 22.83
N LEU A 31 11.80 21.44 22.41
CA LEU A 31 13.19 21.61 21.98
C LEU A 31 13.32 22.55 20.78
N THR A 32 12.37 22.47 19.84
CA THR A 32 12.34 23.34 18.66
C THR A 32 12.07 24.80 19.06
N ALA A 33 11.13 25.04 19.99
CA ALA A 33 10.83 26.38 20.48
C ALA A 33 12.02 27.00 21.25
N ASP A 34 12.73 26.21 22.04
CA ASP A 34 13.94 26.65 22.74
C ASP A 34 15.07 27.00 21.74
N ALA A 35 15.30 26.12 20.76
CA ALA A 35 16.28 26.35 19.70
C ALA A 35 15.97 27.60 18.85
N MET A 36 14.70 27.83 18.51
CA MET A 36 14.26 29.04 17.80
C MET A 36 14.54 30.30 18.63
N THR A 37 14.23 30.26 19.92
CA THR A 37 14.43 31.39 20.84
C THR A 37 15.93 31.71 21.01
N ALA A 38 16.76 30.68 21.17
CA ALA A 38 18.21 30.81 21.25
C ALA A 38 18.80 31.39 19.96
N THR A 39 18.34 30.92 18.80
CA THR A 39 18.81 31.38 17.48
C THR A 39 18.47 32.85 17.24
N ILE A 40 17.24 33.28 17.57
CA ILE A 40 16.81 34.68 17.45
C ILE A 40 17.57 35.59 18.43
N ARG A 41 17.88 35.09 19.64
CA ARG A 41 18.61 35.86 20.65
C ARG A 41 20.08 36.07 20.25
N SER A 42 20.70 35.10 19.58
CA SER A 42 22.09 35.19 19.11
C SER A 42 22.29 36.29 18.06
N SER A 43 21.36 36.41 17.11
CA SER A 43 21.32 37.53 16.17
C SER A 43 19.87 37.81 15.80
N ARG A 44 19.34 38.98 16.20
CA ARG A 44 17.92 39.29 16.00
C ARG A 44 17.49 39.23 14.54
N PHE A 45 18.28 39.79 13.64
CA PHE A 45 17.91 39.87 12.22
C PHE A 45 18.19 38.54 11.49
N ILE A 46 19.43 38.02 11.58
CA ILE A 46 19.83 36.79 10.90
C ILE A 46 19.10 35.58 11.49
N GLY A 47 18.95 35.53 12.82
CA GLY A 47 18.24 34.45 13.50
C GLY A 47 16.75 34.42 13.16
N ALA A 48 16.08 35.59 13.10
CA ALA A 48 14.68 35.65 12.66
C ALA A 48 14.50 35.18 11.21
N ILE A 49 15.40 35.56 10.30
CA ILE A 49 15.36 35.10 8.90
C ILE A 49 15.56 33.59 8.83
N THR A 50 16.54 33.03 9.54
CA THR A 50 16.79 31.58 9.57
C THR A 50 15.57 30.81 10.07
N VAL A 51 14.96 31.24 11.19
CA VAL A 51 13.74 30.62 11.72
C VAL A 51 12.59 30.73 10.70
N ALA A 52 12.40 31.87 10.06
CA ALA A 52 11.37 32.05 9.04
C ALA A 52 11.57 31.10 7.84
N VAL A 53 12.80 30.96 7.31
CA VAL A 53 13.12 30.06 6.21
C VAL A 53 12.83 28.60 6.57
N VAL A 54 13.23 28.18 7.78
CA VAL A 54 12.98 26.80 8.25
C VAL A 54 11.48 26.54 8.39
N LEU A 55 10.72 27.47 8.96
CA LEU A 55 9.26 27.34 9.11
C LEU A 55 8.56 27.26 7.75
N VAL A 56 8.91 28.14 6.82
CA VAL A 56 8.34 28.14 5.46
C VAL A 56 8.67 26.83 4.74
N SER A 57 9.93 26.38 4.82
CA SER A 57 10.35 25.11 4.20
C SER A 57 9.59 23.92 4.79
N SER A 58 9.43 23.87 6.12
CA SER A 58 8.65 22.84 6.80
C SER A 58 7.18 22.85 6.36
N LEU A 59 6.56 24.03 6.28
CA LEU A 59 5.18 24.17 5.80
C LEU A 59 5.03 23.71 4.35
N MET A 60 6.00 24.00 3.48
CA MET A 60 5.99 23.54 2.10
C MET A 60 6.11 22.01 2.01
N ILE A 61 6.99 21.40 2.81
CA ILE A 61 7.14 19.94 2.89
C ILE A 61 5.83 19.31 3.38
N GLN A 62 5.24 19.82 4.46
CA GLN A 62 3.97 19.31 5.00
C GLN A 62 2.82 19.43 3.97
N ARG A 63 2.75 20.55 3.25
CA ARG A 63 1.75 20.75 2.19
C ARG A 63 1.93 19.75 1.04
N ASN A 64 3.16 19.50 0.62
CA ASN A 64 3.45 18.55 -0.46
C ASN A 64 3.14 17.12 -0.02
N ALA A 65 3.57 16.73 1.18
CA ALA A 65 3.25 15.43 1.76
C ALA A 65 1.73 15.23 1.88
N TYR A 66 0.98 16.26 2.30
CA TYR A 66 -0.48 16.20 2.37
C TYR A 66 -1.13 15.98 0.99
N LYS A 67 -0.67 16.71 -0.03
CA LYS A 67 -1.15 16.52 -1.41
C LYS A 67 -0.85 15.13 -1.94
N ASP A 68 0.34 14.61 -1.64
CA ASP A 68 0.77 13.28 -2.06
C ASP A 68 -0.07 12.17 -1.39
N LEU A 69 -0.32 12.30 -0.09
CA LEU A 69 -1.23 11.42 0.66
C LEU A 69 -2.65 11.47 0.09
N GLN A 70 -3.16 12.65 -0.27
CA GLN A 70 -4.48 12.79 -0.87
C GLN A 70 -4.55 12.14 -2.26
N SER A 71 -3.50 12.29 -3.07
CA SER A 71 -3.37 11.64 -4.37
C SER A 71 -3.32 10.12 -4.25
N THR A 72 -2.52 9.61 -3.32
CA THR A 72 -2.40 8.18 -3.02
C THR A 72 -3.73 7.60 -2.55
N LYS A 73 -4.45 8.29 -1.65
CA LYS A 73 -5.78 7.87 -1.20
C LYS A 73 -6.76 7.74 -2.36
N ARG A 74 -6.82 8.74 -3.25
CA ARG A 74 -7.69 8.68 -4.45
C ARG A 74 -7.32 7.51 -5.37
N THR A 75 -6.02 7.23 -5.50
CA THR A 75 -5.53 6.10 -6.29
C THR A 75 -6.01 4.78 -5.68
N TYR A 76 -5.90 4.62 -4.37
CA TYR A 76 -6.37 3.42 -3.65
C TYR A 76 -7.88 3.25 -3.74
N GLU A 77 -8.65 4.32 -3.59
CA GLU A 77 -10.11 4.29 -3.79
C GLU A 77 -10.48 3.79 -5.18
N ARG A 78 -9.77 4.23 -6.23
CA ARG A 78 -10.01 3.77 -7.60
C ARG A 78 -9.67 2.29 -7.79
N ILE A 79 -8.55 1.82 -7.22
CA ILE A 79 -8.19 0.40 -7.25
C ILE A 79 -9.29 -0.43 -6.59
N VAL A 80 -9.75 -0.03 -5.39
CA VAL A 80 -10.82 -0.74 -4.68
C VAL A 80 -12.12 -0.75 -5.49
N GLN A 81 -12.55 0.40 -6.01
CA GLN A 81 -13.75 0.50 -6.83
C GLN A 81 -13.66 -0.33 -8.11
N PHE A 82 -12.48 -0.40 -8.72
CA PHE A 82 -12.26 -1.22 -9.91
C PHE A 82 -12.38 -2.70 -9.57
N VAL A 83 -11.67 -3.16 -8.54
CA VAL A 83 -11.71 -4.56 -8.10
C VAL A 83 -13.13 -4.94 -7.70
N GLU A 84 -13.84 -4.08 -6.97
CA GLU A 84 -15.23 -4.30 -6.58
C GLU A 84 -16.18 -4.46 -7.78
N ARG A 85 -15.98 -3.66 -8.85
CA ARG A 85 -16.79 -3.73 -10.08
C ARG A 85 -16.52 -4.96 -10.92
N GLU A 86 -15.25 -5.37 -11.02
CA GLU A 86 -14.84 -6.45 -11.92
C GLU A 86 -14.90 -7.84 -11.27
N THR A 87 -14.92 -7.92 -9.94
CA THR A 87 -14.96 -9.20 -9.22
C THR A 87 -16.31 -9.39 -8.53
N ALA A 88 -16.89 -10.59 -8.62
CA ALA A 88 -18.14 -10.90 -7.92
C ALA A 88 -17.90 -11.21 -6.43
N PRO A 89 -18.88 -10.97 -5.54
CA PRO A 89 -18.85 -11.53 -4.18
C PRO A 89 -18.68 -13.06 -4.23
N GLY A 90 -17.85 -13.60 -3.34
CA GLY A 90 -17.47 -15.03 -3.27
C GLY A 90 -16.27 -15.40 -4.15
N SER A 91 -15.77 -14.49 -4.97
CA SER A 91 -14.62 -14.75 -5.82
C SER A 91 -13.30 -14.80 -5.07
N TYR A 92 -12.34 -15.52 -5.66
CA TYR A 92 -10.95 -15.58 -5.20
C TYR A 92 -10.10 -14.61 -6.02
N ILE A 93 -9.32 -13.78 -5.31
CA ILE A 93 -8.38 -12.85 -5.91
C ILE A 93 -6.97 -13.28 -5.52
N LEU A 94 -6.18 -13.72 -6.48
CA LEU A 94 -4.79 -14.12 -6.30
C LEU A 94 -3.86 -12.95 -6.67
N THR A 95 -2.90 -12.62 -5.82
CA THR A 95 -1.96 -11.52 -6.07
C THR A 95 -0.58 -11.80 -5.49
N ASP A 96 0.45 -11.29 -6.16
CA ASP A 96 1.84 -11.24 -5.69
C ASP A 96 2.23 -9.88 -5.09
N LEU A 97 1.25 -8.98 -4.95
CA LEU A 97 1.46 -7.63 -4.43
C LEU A 97 1.21 -7.59 -2.92
N TRP A 98 2.28 -7.46 -2.15
CA TRP A 98 2.23 -7.47 -0.67
C TRP A 98 1.41 -6.32 -0.05
N TRP A 99 1.14 -5.27 -0.81
CA TRP A 99 0.37 -4.10 -0.37
C TRP A 99 -1.09 -4.13 -0.84
N PHE A 100 -1.43 -4.98 -1.82
CA PHE A 100 -2.76 -5.01 -2.43
C PHE A 100 -3.82 -5.44 -1.42
N ASP A 101 -3.44 -6.36 -0.56
CA ASP A 101 -4.23 -6.91 0.53
C ASP A 101 -4.65 -5.77 1.52
N GLN A 102 -3.73 -4.85 1.85
CA GLN A 102 -3.97 -3.68 2.69
C GLN A 102 -4.88 -2.66 2.01
N VAL A 103 -4.74 -2.46 0.70
CA VAL A 103 -5.56 -1.51 -0.06
C VAL A 103 -6.99 -2.02 -0.24
N THR A 104 -7.15 -3.33 -0.45
CA THR A 104 -8.44 -3.97 -0.72
C THR A 104 -9.10 -4.61 0.50
N ALA A 105 -8.60 -4.33 1.71
CA ALA A 105 -9.09 -4.89 2.96
C ALA A 105 -10.61 -4.70 3.17
N SER A 106 -11.20 -3.62 2.61
CA SER A 106 -12.65 -3.38 2.67
C SER A 106 -13.48 -4.43 1.92
N LEU A 107 -12.87 -5.18 0.99
CA LEU A 107 -13.54 -6.19 0.16
C LEU A 107 -13.54 -7.59 0.82
N TYR A 108 -12.72 -7.81 1.85
CA TYR A 108 -12.53 -9.11 2.51
C TYR A 108 -13.80 -9.75 3.08
N PRO A 109 -14.80 -9.00 3.58
CA PRO A 109 -16.04 -9.61 4.03
C PRO A 109 -16.79 -10.38 2.93
N THR A 110 -16.49 -10.08 1.66
CA THR A 110 -17.20 -10.65 0.51
C THR A 110 -16.30 -11.42 -0.46
N ARG A 111 -14.97 -11.28 -0.40
CA ARG A 111 -14.03 -11.82 -1.38
C ARG A 111 -12.81 -12.38 -0.66
N ILE A 112 -12.21 -13.43 -1.22
CA ILE A 112 -11.05 -14.08 -0.61
C ILE A 112 -9.80 -13.64 -1.37
N VAL A 113 -8.91 -12.89 -0.70
CA VAL A 113 -7.63 -12.47 -1.29
C VAL A 113 -6.52 -13.43 -0.85
N LEU A 114 -5.82 -14.02 -1.81
CA LEU A 114 -4.70 -14.92 -1.61
C LEU A 114 -3.42 -14.19 -2.05
N PHE A 115 -2.54 -13.91 -1.09
CA PHE A 115 -1.21 -13.38 -1.36
C PHE A 115 -0.20 -14.51 -1.58
N VAL A 116 0.60 -14.40 -2.64
CA VAL A 116 1.64 -15.37 -2.99
C VAL A 116 2.99 -14.70 -3.19
N ASP A 117 3.93 -14.99 -2.28
CA ASP A 117 5.28 -14.41 -2.29
C ASP A 117 6.32 -15.31 -2.98
N ASN A 118 6.08 -16.62 -3.03
CA ASN A 118 7.05 -17.58 -3.54
C ASN A 118 6.39 -18.73 -4.31
N ALA A 119 7.23 -19.50 -5.00
CA ALA A 119 6.85 -20.64 -5.82
C ALA A 119 5.92 -21.64 -5.11
N VAL A 120 6.27 -22.01 -3.89
CA VAL A 120 5.53 -23.01 -3.12
C VAL A 120 4.15 -22.48 -2.74
N SER A 121 4.05 -21.19 -2.41
CA SER A 121 2.78 -20.52 -2.14
C SER A 121 1.89 -20.44 -3.38
N VAL A 122 2.48 -20.20 -4.56
CA VAL A 122 1.76 -20.21 -5.85
C VAL A 122 1.14 -21.58 -6.12
N ASP A 123 1.92 -22.67 -5.99
CA ASP A 123 1.43 -24.03 -6.23
C ASP A 123 0.33 -24.42 -5.23
N ARG A 124 0.45 -24.02 -3.96
CA ARG A 124 -0.60 -24.24 -2.95
C ARG A 124 -1.86 -23.42 -3.28
N ALA A 125 -1.72 -22.18 -3.70
CA ALA A 125 -2.84 -21.34 -4.07
C ALA A 125 -3.62 -21.97 -5.24
N PHE A 126 -2.94 -22.41 -6.29
CA PHE A 126 -3.62 -23.08 -7.41
C PHE A 126 -4.31 -24.40 -7.02
N LYS A 127 -3.77 -25.15 -6.04
CA LYS A 127 -4.47 -26.33 -5.48
C LYS A 127 -5.77 -25.94 -4.76
N VAL A 128 -5.78 -24.83 -4.01
CA VAL A 128 -6.99 -24.32 -3.37
C VAL A 128 -7.98 -23.81 -4.42
N LEU A 129 -7.49 -23.11 -5.44
CA LEU A 129 -8.32 -22.56 -6.52
C LEU A 129 -8.89 -23.65 -7.46
N ALA A 130 -8.35 -24.87 -7.42
CA ALA A 130 -8.89 -25.99 -8.19
C ALA A 130 -10.35 -26.33 -7.85
N THR A 131 -10.85 -25.94 -6.67
CA THR A 131 -12.27 -26.11 -6.28
C THR A 131 -13.11 -24.85 -6.47
N ALA A 132 -12.49 -23.69 -6.77
CA ALA A 132 -13.17 -22.41 -6.94
C ALA A 132 -13.82 -22.27 -8.34
N SER A 133 -14.87 -21.46 -8.45
CA SER A 133 -15.55 -21.13 -9.71
C SER A 133 -15.02 -19.85 -10.34
N ASP A 134 -14.83 -18.81 -9.53
CA ASP A 134 -14.51 -17.45 -9.99
C ASP A 134 -13.16 -17.01 -9.42
N ILE A 135 -12.18 -16.93 -10.31
CA ILE A 135 -10.77 -16.71 -9.96
C ILE A 135 -10.27 -15.51 -10.74
N PHE A 136 -9.73 -14.54 -10.01
CA PHE A 136 -9.13 -13.33 -10.56
C PHE A 136 -7.67 -13.26 -10.13
N VAL A 137 -6.80 -12.82 -11.03
CA VAL A 137 -5.38 -12.61 -10.75
C VAL A 137 -5.09 -11.12 -10.90
N VAL A 138 -4.58 -10.49 -9.85
CA VAL A 138 -4.22 -9.06 -9.86
C VAL A 138 -2.72 -8.90 -9.68
N ARG A 139 -2.09 -8.18 -10.61
CA ARG A 139 -0.63 -8.04 -10.70
C ARG A 139 -0.24 -6.66 -11.21
N SER A 140 1.04 -6.31 -11.08
CA SER A 140 1.62 -5.13 -11.72
C SER A 140 2.68 -5.55 -12.72
N ASP A 141 2.61 -5.04 -13.95
CA ASP A 141 3.64 -5.31 -14.96
C ASP A 141 5.00 -4.68 -14.59
N VAL A 142 5.02 -3.71 -13.67
CA VAL A 142 6.22 -2.99 -13.23
C VAL A 142 6.77 -3.57 -11.92
N GLU A 143 5.90 -3.82 -10.94
CA GLU A 143 6.30 -4.28 -9.60
C GLU A 143 6.43 -5.81 -9.51
N SER A 144 5.85 -6.55 -10.47
CA SER A 144 6.04 -7.99 -10.62
C SER A 144 6.53 -8.37 -12.03
N PRO A 145 7.75 -7.95 -12.43
CA PRO A 145 8.22 -8.11 -13.80
C PRO A 145 8.63 -9.54 -14.21
N GLY A 146 8.68 -10.53 -13.30
CA GLY A 146 9.22 -11.88 -13.60
C GLY A 146 8.48 -13.08 -12.97
N ASP A 147 8.29 -14.12 -13.79
CA ASP A 147 8.41 -15.59 -13.60
C ASP A 147 7.73 -16.33 -12.43
N GLY A 148 7.25 -15.64 -11.39
CA GLY A 148 6.63 -16.29 -10.23
C GLY A 148 5.23 -16.82 -10.52
N LEU A 149 4.31 -15.89 -10.77
CA LEU A 149 2.89 -16.18 -10.94
C LEU A 149 2.49 -16.30 -12.42
N ARG A 150 3.14 -15.57 -13.36
CA ARG A 150 2.77 -15.57 -14.80
C ARG A 150 3.13 -16.90 -15.44
N GLU A 151 4.39 -17.28 -15.27
CA GLU A 151 4.97 -18.45 -15.91
C GLU A 151 4.36 -19.73 -15.34
N ARG A 152 4.15 -19.78 -14.02
CA ARG A 152 3.47 -20.93 -13.38
C ARG A 152 1.99 -21.03 -13.72
N GLN A 153 1.31 -19.92 -13.97
CA GLN A 153 -0.05 -19.98 -14.48
C GLN A 153 -0.11 -20.71 -15.84
N HIS A 154 0.84 -20.49 -16.74
CA HIS A 154 0.91 -21.18 -18.03
C HIS A 154 1.06 -22.72 -17.91
N GLY A 155 1.62 -23.21 -16.80
CA GLY A 155 1.73 -24.64 -16.48
C GLY A 155 0.51 -25.24 -15.77
N THR A 156 -0.53 -24.44 -15.50
CA THR A 156 -1.74 -24.90 -14.79
C THR A 156 -2.91 -25.16 -15.74
N ALA A 157 -3.95 -25.83 -15.25
CA ALA A 157 -5.20 -26.02 -15.97
C ALA A 157 -6.05 -24.74 -16.07
N PHE A 158 -5.48 -23.54 -15.89
CA PHE A 158 -6.21 -22.27 -15.92
C PHE A 158 -5.80 -21.42 -17.12
N VAL A 159 -6.80 -20.96 -17.88
CA VAL A 159 -6.64 -20.12 -19.06
C VAL A 159 -7.19 -18.72 -18.75
N VAL A 160 -6.51 -17.68 -19.23
CA VAL A 160 -7.00 -16.30 -19.13
C VAL A 160 -8.21 -16.14 -20.05
N LYS A 161 -9.37 -15.86 -19.46
CA LYS A 161 -10.62 -15.62 -20.19
C LYS A 161 -10.79 -14.14 -20.55
N ARG A 162 -10.42 -13.25 -19.64
CA ARG A 162 -10.53 -11.80 -19.81
C ARG A 162 -9.35 -11.12 -19.13
N HIS A 163 -8.83 -10.07 -19.77
CA HIS A 163 -7.75 -9.25 -19.24
C HIS A 163 -8.19 -7.79 -19.24
N VAL A 164 -8.07 -7.11 -18.10
CA VAL A 164 -8.43 -5.69 -17.96
C VAL A 164 -7.27 -4.96 -17.29
N GLY A 165 -6.82 -3.89 -17.93
CA GLY A 165 -5.82 -2.98 -17.36
C GLY A 165 -6.48 -2.03 -16.36
N ILE A 166 -5.84 -1.89 -15.20
CA ILE A 166 -6.14 -0.84 -14.22
C ILE A 166 -5.13 0.30 -14.52
N PRO A 167 -5.61 1.50 -14.92
CA PRO A 167 -4.73 2.61 -15.27
C PRO A 167 -3.76 3.00 -14.15
N GLU A 168 -4.21 2.82 -12.91
CA GLU A 168 -3.42 3.07 -11.71
C GLU A 168 -2.31 2.01 -11.52
N ARG A 169 -1.05 2.46 -11.41
CA ARG A 169 0.14 1.65 -11.11
C ARG A 169 0.42 0.48 -12.07
N SER A 170 -0.02 0.60 -13.33
CA SER A 170 0.20 -0.41 -14.37
C SER A 170 -0.29 -1.80 -13.93
N LEU A 171 -1.41 -1.81 -13.21
CA LEU A 171 -2.00 -3.01 -12.66
C LEU A 171 -2.82 -3.73 -13.74
N THR A 172 -2.86 -5.05 -13.65
CA THR A 172 -3.61 -5.92 -14.55
C THR A 172 -4.49 -6.85 -13.73
N LEU A 173 -5.73 -7.03 -14.18
CA LEU A 173 -6.69 -7.97 -13.62
C LEU A 173 -7.05 -8.99 -14.70
N ALA A 174 -6.75 -10.26 -14.44
CA ALA A 174 -7.04 -11.37 -15.34
C ALA A 174 -8.08 -12.31 -14.71
N GLU A 175 -9.17 -12.55 -15.41
CA GLU A 175 -10.16 -13.59 -15.06
C GLU A 175 -9.65 -14.94 -15.57
N LEU A 176 -9.57 -15.93 -14.68
CA LEU A 176 -9.15 -17.29 -15.01
C LEU A 176 -10.34 -18.22 -15.15
N ALA A 177 -10.32 -19.05 -16.18
CA ALA A 177 -11.24 -20.17 -16.38
C ALA A 177 -10.47 -21.49 -16.38
N LYS A 178 -11.09 -22.56 -15.89
CA LYS A 178 -10.49 -23.91 -15.99
C LYS A 178 -10.55 -24.39 -17.43
N SER A 179 -9.42 -24.84 -17.96
CA SER A 179 -9.34 -25.63 -19.18
C SER A 179 -10.14 -26.91 -18.96
N ARG A 180 -11.08 -27.18 -19.87
CA ARG A 180 -11.81 -28.46 -19.92
C ARG A 180 -10.86 -29.61 -20.22
#